data_AF-A0A8J7XVL1-F1
#
_entry.id   AF-A0A8J7XVL1-F1
#
_cell.length_a   1.000
_cell.length_b   1.000
_cell.length_c   1.000
_cell.angle_alpha   90.00
_cell.angle_beta   90.00
_cell.angle_gamma   90.00
#
_symmetry.space_group_name_H-M   'P 1'
#
loop_
_entity.id
_entity.type
_entity.pdbx_description
1 polymer ?
#
loop_
_entity_poly.entity_id
_entity_poly.type
_entity_poly.pdbx_seq_one_letter_code
_entity_poly.pdbx_strand_id
1 'polypeptide(L)'
;MKDTGTIQKDFTVAVHRRINDVPQKEWDTLVRHTMFHTCQWMELVEHSVREDVTPYYITVTCDDQLVGGGVCYASYGTFWKIRMKRLACMCLFSEDMALFIKEGEDTQVLSLVYTAVEEIAQKQKVQIVFVPYVCGEAAGILM
;
A
#
# COMPACT_ATOMS: atom_id res chain seq x y z
N MET A 1 12.54 -21.58 -33.81
CA MET A 1 12.15 -21.46 -32.40
C MET A 1 12.97 -20.35 -31.79
N LYS A 2 12.34 -19.24 -31.41
CA LYS A 2 13.03 -18.19 -30.62
C LYS A 2 12.77 -18.55 -29.17
N ASP A 3 13.84 -18.82 -28.43
CA ASP A 3 13.81 -18.99 -26.98
C ASP A 3 13.32 -17.69 -26.35
N THR A 4 12.03 -17.65 -26.00
CA THR A 4 11.50 -16.69 -25.03
C THR A 4 12.01 -17.11 -23.66
N GLY A 5 13.24 -16.73 -23.35
CA GLY A 5 13.75 -16.77 -21.98
C GLY A 5 12.91 -15.82 -21.15
N THR A 6 12.10 -16.37 -20.24
CA THR A 6 11.43 -15.59 -19.21
C THR A 6 12.51 -14.89 -18.40
N ILE A 7 12.62 -13.56 -18.56
CA ILE A 7 13.51 -12.76 -17.70
C ILE A 7 12.87 -12.81 -16.31
N GLN A 8 13.44 -13.62 -15.43
CA GLN A 8 13.04 -13.69 -14.04
C GLN A 8 13.51 -12.39 -13.38
N LYS A 9 12.58 -11.45 -13.18
CA LYS A 9 12.82 -10.22 -12.42
C LYS A 9 12.88 -10.57 -10.93
N ASP A 10 13.92 -10.12 -10.24
CA ASP A 10 14.05 -10.30 -8.80
C ASP A 10 13.37 -9.13 -8.07
N PHE A 11 12.27 -9.46 -7.38
CA PHE A 11 11.50 -8.49 -6.61
C PHE A 11 11.85 -8.60 -5.12
N THR A 12 12.02 -7.45 -4.47
CA THR A 12 12.14 -7.35 -3.01
C THR A 12 10.95 -6.60 -2.45
N VAL A 13 10.34 -7.14 -1.40
CA VAL A 13 9.23 -6.50 -0.68
C VAL A 13 9.69 -6.12 0.71
N ALA A 14 9.48 -4.87 1.10
CA ALA A 14 9.75 -4.39 2.45
C ALA A 14 8.53 -3.67 3.03
N VAL A 15 8.40 -3.77 4.35
CA VAL A 15 7.33 -3.12 5.12
C VAL A 15 7.97 -2.25 6.20
N HIS A 16 7.70 -0.96 6.14
CA HIS A 16 8.29 0.06 6.99
C HIS A 16 7.27 0.60 7.98
N ARG A 17 7.78 1.13 9.10
CA ARG A 17 6.97 1.74 10.17
C ARG A 17 6.94 3.26 10.10
N ARG A 18 7.94 3.85 9.44
CA ARG A 18 8.07 5.28 9.22
C ARG A 18 8.21 5.54 7.73
N ILE A 19 7.60 6.60 7.24
CA ILE A 19 7.81 7.05 5.87
C ILE A 19 9.28 7.44 5.64
N ASN A 20 9.97 7.92 6.68
CA ASN A 20 11.38 8.29 6.62
C ASN A 20 12.33 7.09 6.43
N ASP A 21 11.84 5.85 6.55
CA ASP A 21 12.58 4.64 6.19
C ASP A 21 12.52 4.35 4.67
N VAL A 22 11.66 5.05 3.93
CA VAL A 22 11.46 4.92 2.48
C VAL A 22 12.23 6.03 1.74
N PRO A 23 12.95 5.72 0.64
CA PRO A 23 13.61 6.75 -0.15
C PRO A 23 12.63 7.78 -0.72
N GLN A 24 12.65 9.00 -0.16
CA GLN A 24 11.69 10.08 -0.47
C GLN A 24 11.51 10.32 -1.96
N LYS A 25 12.63 10.48 -2.70
CA LYS A 25 12.59 10.81 -4.14
C LYS A 25 11.87 9.73 -4.95
N GLU A 26 12.11 8.47 -4.63
CA GLU A 26 11.49 7.34 -5.33
C GLU A 26 10.01 7.23 -4.98
N TRP A 27 9.68 7.39 -3.69
CA TRP A 27 8.28 7.40 -3.23
C TRP A 27 7.46 8.50 -3.89
N ASP A 28 7.95 9.74 -3.86
CA ASP A 28 7.26 10.89 -4.47
C ASP A 28 7.11 10.72 -5.99
N THR A 29 8.07 10.03 -6.63
CA THR A 29 7.99 9.66 -8.05
C THR A 29 6.96 8.56 -8.32
N LEU A 30 6.77 7.62 -7.38
CA LEU A 30 5.81 6.52 -7.51
C LEU A 30 4.37 7.03 -7.38
N VAL A 31 4.10 7.89 -6.39
CA VAL A 31 2.74 8.37 -6.07
C VAL A 31 2.23 9.50 -6.97
N ARG A 32 3.01 9.91 -7.99
CA ARG A 32 2.73 10.90 -9.05
C ARG A 32 1.44 11.72 -8.89
N HIS A 33 1.57 12.98 -8.48
CA HIS A 33 0.47 13.96 -8.34
C HIS A 33 -0.63 13.65 -7.31
N THR A 34 -0.58 12.51 -6.61
CA THR A 34 -1.47 12.30 -5.46
C THR A 34 -0.95 13.08 -4.24
N MET A 35 -1.35 14.34 -4.13
CA MET A 35 -0.88 15.29 -3.11
C MET A 35 -0.89 14.68 -1.70
N PHE A 36 -1.93 13.91 -1.38
CA PHE A 36 -2.14 13.28 -0.07
C PHE A 36 -1.36 11.99 0.18
N HIS A 37 -0.46 11.59 -0.73
CA HIS A 37 0.43 10.44 -0.53
C HIS A 37 1.91 10.81 -0.66
N THR A 38 2.23 12.09 -0.83
CA THR A 38 3.63 12.55 -0.80
C THR A 38 4.31 12.24 0.54
N CYS A 39 5.63 12.08 0.52
CA CYS A 39 6.41 11.76 1.71
C CYS A 39 6.18 12.78 2.83
N GLN A 40 6.19 14.08 2.50
CA GLN A 40 5.93 15.16 3.45
C GLN A 40 4.52 15.11 4.06
N TRP A 41 3.51 14.74 3.26
CA TRP A 41 2.16 14.59 3.77
C TRP A 41 2.05 13.38 4.71
N MET A 42 2.68 12.27 4.35
CA MET A 42 2.74 11.09 5.22
C MET A 42 3.44 11.39 6.54
N GLU A 43 4.53 12.14 6.53
CA GLU A 43 5.23 12.57 7.74
C GLU A 43 4.30 13.42 8.63
N LEU A 44 3.59 14.38 8.06
CA LEU A 44 2.59 15.17 8.78
C LEU A 44 1.48 14.30 9.39
N VAL A 45 1.00 13.30 8.63
CA VAL A 45 0.00 12.34 9.10
C VAL A 45 0.54 11.53 10.27
N GLU A 46 1.75 10.98 10.21
CA GLU A 46 2.37 10.26 11.33
C GLU A 46 2.41 11.06 12.62
N HIS A 47 2.65 12.37 12.54
CA HIS A 47 2.67 13.27 13.69
C HIS A 47 1.28 13.66 14.20
N SER A 48 0.25 13.52 13.37
CA SER A 48 -1.11 14.00 13.66
C SER A 48 -2.11 12.88 13.95
N VAL A 49 -1.79 11.64 13.60
CA VAL A 49 -2.67 10.49 13.85
C VAL A 49 -2.78 10.18 15.34
N ARG A 50 -3.93 9.63 15.73
CA ARG A 50 -4.16 9.13 17.09
C ARG A 50 -3.16 8.02 17.43
N GLU A 51 -2.80 7.91 18.70
CA GLU A 51 -1.87 6.90 19.22
C GLU A 51 -2.29 5.44 18.93
N ASP A 52 -3.59 5.18 18.74
CA ASP A 52 -4.12 3.86 18.41
C ASP A 52 -4.13 3.54 16.91
N VAL A 53 -3.60 4.43 16.08
CA VAL A 53 -3.39 4.24 14.65
C VAL A 53 -1.91 3.94 14.40
N THR A 54 -1.64 2.85 13.70
CA THR A 54 -0.27 2.46 13.35
C THR A 54 -0.11 2.39 11.84
N PRO A 55 0.73 3.25 11.22
CA PRO A 55 0.99 3.21 9.79
C PRO A 55 1.91 2.05 9.41
N TYR A 56 1.79 1.65 8.15
CA TYR A 56 2.67 0.71 7.45
C TYR A 56 2.87 1.22 6.04
N TYR A 57 4.13 1.29 5.61
CA TYR A 57 4.51 1.66 4.26
C TYR A 57 5.09 0.43 3.57
N ILE A 58 4.49 0.01 2.47
CA ILE A 58 4.92 -1.14 1.67
C ILE A 58 5.74 -0.60 0.52
N THR A 59 6.88 -1.23 0.24
CA THR A 59 7.69 -0.94 -0.94
C THR A 59 8.00 -2.23 -1.68
N VAL A 60 7.83 -2.23 -2.99
CA VAL A 60 8.24 -3.30 -3.89
C VAL A 60 9.32 -2.74 -4.80
N THR A 61 10.51 -3.34 -4.75
CA THR A 61 11.65 -2.95 -5.59
C THR A 61 11.98 -4.06 -6.58
N CYS A 62 12.42 -3.68 -7.77
CA CYS A 62 12.93 -4.56 -8.83
C CYS A 62 14.20 -3.91 -9.37
N ASP A 63 15.29 -4.65 -9.46
CA ASP A 63 16.59 -4.14 -9.94
C ASP A 63 16.99 -2.81 -9.26
N ASP A 64 16.85 -2.76 -7.93
CA ASP A 64 17.11 -1.58 -7.07
C ASP A 64 16.25 -0.34 -7.35
N GLN A 65 15.13 -0.48 -8.09
CA GLN A 65 14.18 0.61 -8.32
C GLN A 65 12.85 0.33 -7.62
N LEU A 66 12.28 1.35 -6.96
CA LEU A 66 10.90 1.30 -6.49
C LEU A 66 9.92 1.20 -7.68
N VAL A 67 9.20 0.07 -7.74
CA VAL A 67 8.23 -0.25 -8.81
C VAL A 67 6.80 -0.35 -8.29
N GLY A 68 6.61 -0.49 -6.98
CA GLY A 68 5.29 -0.47 -6.36
C GLY A 68 5.37 -0.14 -4.87
N GLY A 69 4.21 0.12 -4.28
CA GLY A 69 4.14 0.43 -2.87
C GLY A 69 2.72 0.66 -2.39
N GLY A 70 2.59 0.96 -1.10
CA GLY A 70 1.30 1.30 -0.55
C GLY A 70 1.37 1.79 0.88
N VAL A 71 0.29 2.39 1.34
CA VAL A 71 0.14 2.89 2.71
C VAL A 71 -1.08 2.23 3.34
N CYS A 72 -0.89 1.63 4.50
CA CYS A 72 -1.97 1.04 5.26
C CYS A 72 -1.92 1.47 6.73
N TYR A 73 -3.09 1.63 7.34
CA TYR A 73 -3.24 2.06 8.73
C TYR A 73 -3.95 0.97 9.53
N ALA A 74 -3.25 0.36 10.48
CA ALA A 74 -3.90 -0.48 11.46
C ALA A 74 -4.55 0.40 12.53
N SER A 75 -5.81 0.16 12.85
CA SER A 75 -6.55 0.90 13.88
C SER A 75 -7.63 0.03 14.51
N TYR A 76 -8.30 0.54 15.54
CA TYR A 76 -9.52 -0.05 16.05
C TYR A 76 -10.74 0.73 15.55
N GLY A 77 -11.72 0.00 15.01
CA GLY A 77 -13.04 0.52 14.68
C GLY A 77 -14.12 -0.13 15.53
N THR A 78 -15.23 0.56 15.74
CA THR A 78 -16.41 -0.02 16.37
C THR A 78 -17.43 -0.32 15.28
N PHE A 79 -17.70 -1.60 15.03
CA PHE A 79 -18.77 -2.04 14.14
C PHE A 79 -19.76 -2.85 14.95
N TRP A 80 -21.05 -2.53 14.85
CA TRP A 80 -22.11 -3.24 15.57
C TRP A 80 -21.87 -3.34 17.10
N LYS A 81 -21.32 -2.26 17.69
CA LYS A 81 -20.93 -2.18 19.12
C LYS A 81 -19.74 -3.08 19.53
N ILE A 82 -19.07 -3.73 18.58
CA ILE A 82 -17.87 -4.54 18.84
C ILE A 82 -16.64 -3.78 18.37
N ARG A 83 -15.63 -3.67 19.25
CA ARG A 83 -14.33 -3.11 18.91
C ARG A 83 -13.52 -4.16 18.14
N MET A 84 -13.24 -3.87 16.87
CA MET A 84 -12.47 -4.75 15.99
C MET A 84 -11.24 -4.02 15.46
N LYS A 85 -10.15 -4.75 15.33
CA LYS A 85 -8.94 -4.25 14.70
C LYS A 85 -9.11 -4.34 13.18
N ARG A 86 -8.79 -3.26 12.51
CA ARG A 86 -8.88 -3.14 11.06
C ARG A 86 -7.57 -2.67 10.46
N LEU A 87 -7.33 -3.01 9.21
CA LEU A 87 -6.26 -2.47 8.38
C LEU A 87 -6.93 -1.72 7.23
N ALA A 88 -6.66 -0.43 7.06
CA ALA A 88 -7.23 0.37 5.98
C ALA A 88 -6.10 0.87 5.07
N CYS A 89 -6.13 0.52 3.79
CA CYS A 89 -5.15 0.92 2.77
C CYS A 89 -5.73 2.04 1.89
N MET A 90 -6.02 3.17 2.53
CA MET A 90 -6.67 4.33 1.95
C MET A 90 -6.08 5.61 2.55
N CYS A 91 -6.23 6.72 1.85
CA CYS A 91 -5.97 8.02 2.46
C CYS A 91 -6.93 8.27 3.64
N LEU A 92 -6.45 8.91 4.71
CA LEU A 92 -7.32 9.23 5.86
C LEU A 92 -8.38 10.30 5.54
N PHE A 93 -8.17 11.06 4.46
CA PHE A 93 -8.99 12.21 4.08
C PHE A 93 -9.69 12.06 2.72
N SER A 94 -9.49 10.93 2.04
CA SER A 94 -10.19 10.59 0.79
C SER A 94 -10.45 9.10 0.70
N GLU A 95 -11.40 8.70 -0.14
CA GLU A 95 -11.65 7.28 -0.44
C GLU A 95 -10.65 6.70 -1.45
N ASP A 96 -9.55 7.42 -1.71
CA ASP A 96 -8.56 7.03 -2.70
C ASP A 96 -7.77 5.81 -2.21
N MET A 97 -7.58 4.86 -3.11
CA MET A 97 -6.70 3.71 -2.89
C MET A 97 -5.27 4.21 -2.68
N ALA A 98 -4.65 3.79 -1.58
CA ALA A 98 -3.27 4.13 -1.26
C ALA A 98 -2.30 3.01 -1.66
N LEU A 99 -2.56 2.33 -2.78
CA LEU A 99 -1.70 1.30 -3.36
C LEU A 99 -1.26 1.77 -4.75
N PHE A 100 0.03 1.70 -5.03
CA PHE A 100 0.65 2.33 -6.20
C PHE A 100 1.50 1.33 -6.96
N ILE A 101 1.43 1.41 -8.28
CA ILE A 101 2.30 0.70 -9.21
C ILE A 101 2.91 1.72 -10.18
N LYS A 102 4.19 1.57 -10.49
CA LYS A 102 4.86 2.38 -11.48
C LYS A 102 4.25 2.07 -12.86
N GLU A 103 4.03 3.11 -13.65
CA GLU A 103 3.47 2.99 -14.99
C GLU A 103 4.29 2.02 -15.86
N GLY A 104 3.61 1.08 -16.52
CA GLY A 104 4.25 0.05 -17.34
C GLY A 104 4.68 -1.21 -16.59
N GLU A 105 4.51 -1.28 -15.27
CA GLU A 105 4.73 -2.50 -14.49
C GLU A 105 3.50 -3.42 -14.47
N ASP A 106 3.75 -4.71 -14.27
CA ASP A 106 2.75 -5.78 -14.40
C ASP A 106 1.92 -5.98 -13.12
N THR A 107 0.78 -6.66 -13.26
CA THR A 107 -0.08 -7.26 -12.23
C THR A 107 0.69 -8.02 -11.14
N GLN A 108 1.89 -8.54 -11.43
CA GLN A 108 2.77 -9.16 -10.45
C GLN A 108 3.16 -8.20 -9.31
N VAL A 109 3.48 -6.93 -9.61
CA VAL A 109 3.86 -5.94 -8.59
C VAL A 109 2.67 -5.67 -7.67
N LEU A 110 1.47 -5.54 -8.23
CA LEU A 110 0.26 -5.36 -7.46
C LEU A 110 -0.04 -6.58 -6.57
N SER A 111 0.15 -7.81 -7.08
CA SER A 111 0.01 -9.04 -6.29
C SER A 111 0.99 -9.09 -5.11
N LEU A 112 2.22 -8.63 -5.29
CA LEU A 112 3.21 -8.52 -4.21
C LEU A 112 2.79 -7.49 -3.15
N VAL A 113 2.23 -6.36 -3.56
CA VAL A 113 1.67 -5.36 -2.63
C VAL A 113 0.52 -5.97 -1.83
N TYR A 114 -0.43 -6.66 -2.47
CA TYR A 114 -1.54 -7.33 -1.77
C TYR A 114 -1.05 -8.40 -0.80
N THR A 115 -0.05 -9.19 -1.20
CA THR A 115 0.57 -10.20 -0.32
C THR A 115 1.14 -9.55 0.94
N ALA A 116 1.81 -8.40 0.81
CA ALA A 116 2.31 -7.65 1.96
C ALA A 116 1.19 -7.10 2.86
N VAL A 117 0.06 -6.65 2.28
CA VAL A 117 -1.13 -6.24 3.03
C VAL A 117 -1.68 -7.41 3.85
N GLU A 118 -1.79 -8.59 3.26
CA GLU A 118 -2.25 -9.81 3.94
C GLU A 118 -1.30 -10.21 5.07
N GLU A 119 0.01 -10.13 4.87
CA GLU A 119 0.99 -10.40 5.92
C GLU A 119 0.86 -9.43 7.10
N ILE A 120 0.70 -8.12 6.82
CA ILE A 120 0.45 -7.12 7.87
C ILE A 120 -0.83 -7.48 8.62
N ALA A 121 -1.90 -7.80 7.89
CA ALA A 121 -3.18 -8.16 8.46
C ALA A 121 -3.07 -9.37 9.42
N GLN A 122 -2.40 -10.44 8.98
CA GLN A 122 -2.16 -11.64 9.78
C GLN A 122 -1.30 -11.35 11.02
N LYS A 123 -0.14 -10.69 10.84
CA LYS A 123 0.78 -10.32 11.93
C LYS A 123 0.09 -9.45 12.97
N GLN A 124 -0.78 -8.56 12.53
CA GLN A 124 -1.52 -7.65 13.40
C GLN A 124 -2.81 -8.26 13.95
N LYS A 125 -3.22 -9.46 13.53
CA LYS A 125 -4.49 -10.10 13.89
C LYS A 125 -5.69 -9.20 13.61
N VAL A 126 -5.67 -8.51 12.47
CA VAL A 126 -6.80 -7.66 12.08
C VAL A 126 -7.97 -8.54 11.65
N GLN A 127 -9.18 -8.12 11.97
CA GLN A 127 -10.41 -8.82 11.60
C GLN A 127 -10.97 -8.33 10.27
N ILE A 128 -10.63 -7.10 9.86
CA ILE A 128 -11.15 -6.48 8.65
C ILE A 128 -10.02 -5.78 7.90
N VAL A 129 -9.91 -6.02 6.61
CA VAL A 129 -9.04 -5.28 5.69
C VAL A 129 -9.92 -4.46 4.75
N PHE A 130 -9.65 -3.16 4.68
CA PHE A 130 -10.31 -2.22 3.77
C PHE A 130 -9.30 -1.76 2.72
N VAL A 131 -9.53 -2.13 1.47
CA VAL A 131 -8.81 -1.59 0.32
C VAL A 131 -9.86 -0.98 -0.62
N PRO A 132 -9.89 0.36 -0.79
CA PRO A 132 -10.78 0.97 -1.77
C PRO A 132 -10.37 0.50 -3.16
N TYR A 133 -11.34 0.12 -3.99
CA TYR A 133 -11.10 -0.15 -5.39
C TYR A 133 -11.30 1.14 -6.17
N VAL A 134 -10.25 1.65 -6.83
CA VAL A 134 -10.42 2.72 -7.83
C VAL A 134 -10.86 2.04 -9.12
N CYS A 135 -12.16 2.10 -9.40
CA CYS A 135 -12.72 1.69 -10.68
C CYS A 135 -12.29 2.67 -11.77
N GLY A 136 -11.17 2.40 -12.42
CA GLY A 136 -10.92 2.92 -13.77
C GLY A 136 -11.70 2.06 -14.76
N GLU A 137 -12.84 2.57 -15.25
CA GLU A 137 -13.62 2.08 -16.39
C GLU A 137 -13.58 0.56 -16.67
N ALA A 138 -14.13 -0.27 -15.77
CA ALA A 138 -14.94 -1.45 -16.12
C ALA A 138 -15.37 -2.18 -14.85
N ALA A 139 -16.66 -2.46 -14.80
CA ALA A 139 -17.36 -3.15 -13.73
C ALA A 139 -16.74 -4.50 -13.34
N GLY A 140 -16.80 -4.81 -12.04
CA GLY A 140 -16.52 -6.14 -11.53
C GLY A 140 -16.65 -6.23 -10.02
N ILE A 141 -17.89 -6.20 -9.53
CA ILE A 141 -18.20 -6.61 -8.14
C ILE A 141 -17.77 -8.08 -8.02
N LEU A 142 -16.76 -8.36 -7.20
CA LEU A 142 -16.48 -9.71 -6.73
C LEU A 142 -17.33 -9.94 -5.47
N MET A 143 -18.34 -10.80 -5.64
CA MET A 143 -19.13 -11.41 -4.57
C MET A 143 -18.30 -12.38 -3.74
#